data_AF-A0A0D3J302-F1
#
_entry.id   AF-A0A0D3J302-F1
#
_cell.length_a   1.000
_cell.length_b   1.000
_cell.length_c   1.000
_cell.angle_alpha   90.00
_cell.angle_beta   90.00
_cell.angle_gamma   90.00
#
_symmetry.space_group_name_H-M   'P 1'
#
loop_
_entity.id
_entity.type
_entity.pdbx_description
1 polymer ?
#
loop_
_entity_poly.entity_id
_entity_poly.type
_entity_poly.pdbx_seq_one_letter_code
_entity_poly.pdbx_strand_id
1 'polypeptide(L)'
;MRSLLLHPLTRLRAPTASASRGGGVRSDLGVLLSPETTLEPLNAATAPWLRAVVWTDFRLAVSLFVVAPLAILGWSAYACRPSALGGCGGRSQAAEATLRIMTSYWQASSLLLVTVAFNIQQSQLGVPTGLVAQAMILVSLCWWSDLDEEVRSAEPSALRAAFLGWRALACVAAAGGVLVQAPFQPCLALPALASDASCAAWLEPPLFAASLVGLTPSPELGRLADGFCALYFAVLAYYGAVILPRVGRRGRAPRPRLMNVGSPIGAWRMLGFISEQDVE
;
A
#
# COMPACT_ATOMS: atom_id res chain seq x y z
N MET A 1 30.10 5.67 -18.62
CA MET A 1 29.61 5.82 -17.24
C MET A 1 28.45 4.86 -16.96
N ARG A 2 28.68 3.54 -16.97
CA ARG A 2 27.60 2.53 -16.93
C ARG A 2 27.87 1.36 -15.97
N SER A 3 28.84 1.49 -15.05
CA SER A 3 29.38 0.34 -14.29
C SER A 3 29.24 0.43 -12.75
N LEU A 4 28.55 1.42 -12.19
CA LEU A 4 28.49 1.62 -10.73
C LEU A 4 27.18 1.16 -10.05
N LEU A 5 26.14 0.81 -10.82
CA LEU A 5 24.82 0.44 -10.25
C LEU A 5 24.64 -1.05 -9.90
N LEU A 6 25.58 -1.91 -10.30
CA LEU A 6 25.51 -3.36 -10.03
C LEU A 6 26.14 -3.79 -8.69
N HIS A 7 26.94 -2.92 -8.06
CA HIS A 7 27.67 -3.26 -6.85
C HIS A 7 26.88 -3.28 -5.53
N PRO A 8 25.79 -2.49 -5.32
CA PRO A 8 25.09 -2.52 -4.04
C PRO A 8 24.18 -3.75 -3.88
N LEU A 9 23.67 -4.32 -4.98
CA LEU A 9 22.78 -5.49 -4.94
C LEU A 9 23.50 -6.80 -4.62
N THR A 10 24.81 -6.87 -4.88
CA THR A 10 25.61 -8.05 -4.55
C THR A 10 25.80 -8.23 -3.04
N ARG A 11 25.64 -7.16 -2.24
CA ARG A 11 25.75 -7.20 -0.77
C ARG A 11 24.47 -7.61 -0.06
N LEU A 12 23.32 -7.45 -0.70
CA LEU A 12 22.01 -7.93 -0.19
C LEU A 12 21.66 -9.32 -0.73
N ARG A 13 22.61 -10.01 -1.36
CA ARG A 13 22.40 -11.37 -1.85
C ARG A 13 22.13 -12.26 -0.64
N ALA A 14 20.88 -12.68 -0.48
CA ALA A 14 20.54 -13.80 0.39
C ALA A 14 21.52 -14.94 0.11
N PRO A 15 22.05 -15.62 1.14
CA PRO A 15 23.02 -16.67 0.94
C PRO A 15 22.47 -17.62 -0.11
N THR A 16 23.17 -17.75 -1.23
CA THR A 16 22.87 -18.77 -2.23
C THR A 16 22.75 -20.07 -1.47
N ALA A 17 21.61 -20.74 -1.61
CA ALA A 17 21.30 -22.03 -1.01
C ALA A 17 22.36 -23.06 -1.43
N SER A 18 23.51 -23.01 -0.77
CA SER A 18 24.48 -24.08 -0.76
C SER A 18 23.87 -25.14 0.13
N ALA A 19 23.61 -26.30 -0.48
CA ALA A 19 23.02 -27.45 0.14
C ALA A 19 23.91 -27.97 1.28
N SER A 20 23.83 -27.33 2.45
CA SER A 20 24.34 -27.81 3.72
C SER A 20 23.21 -28.58 4.40
N ARG A 21 23.16 -29.89 4.13
CA ARG A 21 22.31 -30.86 4.83
C ARG A 21 22.70 -30.85 6.32
N GLY A 22 21.93 -30.17 7.16
CA GLY A 22 21.99 -30.37 8.62
C GLY A 22 21.56 -29.20 9.51
N GLY A 23 21.56 -27.95 9.01
CA GLY A 23 21.27 -26.76 9.84
C GLY A 23 20.25 -25.75 9.27
N GLY A 24 19.75 -25.96 8.05
CA GLY A 24 19.13 -24.90 7.23
C GLY A 24 17.84 -24.28 7.73
N VAL A 25 16.89 -25.07 8.26
CA VAL A 25 15.52 -24.55 8.52
C VAL A 25 15.48 -23.47 9.61
N ARG A 26 16.32 -23.57 10.65
CA ARG A 26 16.37 -22.58 11.75
C ARG A 26 17.04 -21.28 11.32
N SER A 27 18.07 -21.38 10.47
CA SER A 27 18.77 -20.23 9.90
C SER A 27 17.89 -19.47 8.90
N ASP A 28 17.16 -20.19 8.04
CA ASP A 28 16.26 -19.59 7.05
C ASP A 28 15.06 -18.87 7.71
N LEU A 29 14.48 -19.48 8.75
CA LEU A 29 13.44 -18.81 9.57
C LEU A 29 13.99 -17.59 10.31
N GLY A 30 15.21 -17.65 10.82
CA GLY A 30 15.86 -16.50 11.48
C GLY A 30 16.07 -15.31 10.52
N VAL A 31 16.45 -15.58 9.28
CA VAL A 31 16.60 -14.55 8.23
C VAL A 31 15.26 -13.98 7.79
N LEU A 32 14.19 -14.77 7.79
CA LEU A 32 12.84 -14.28 7.46
C LEU A 32 12.20 -13.50 8.61
N LEU A 33 12.42 -13.93 9.86
CA LEU A 33 11.84 -13.31 11.04
C LEU A 33 12.60 -12.06 11.49
N SER A 34 13.93 -12.02 11.29
CA SER A 34 14.80 -10.90 11.72
C SER A 34 15.93 -10.59 10.72
N PRO A 35 15.60 -10.28 9.44
CA PRO A 35 16.56 -9.89 8.40
C PRO A 35 17.47 -8.71 8.79
N GLU A 36 16.98 -7.77 9.59
CA GLU A 36 17.72 -6.58 10.04
C GLU A 36 18.94 -6.92 10.92
N THR A 37 18.93 -8.09 11.57
CA THR A 37 20.03 -8.57 12.41
C THR A 37 20.98 -9.52 11.68
N THR A 38 20.53 -10.08 10.55
CA THR A 38 21.25 -11.14 9.83
C THR A 38 21.85 -10.65 8.52
N LEU A 39 21.27 -9.62 7.90
CA LEU A 39 21.77 -9.01 6.66
C LEU A 39 22.81 -7.93 6.97
N GLU A 40 23.87 -7.89 6.17
CA GLU A 40 24.81 -6.78 6.17
C GLU A 40 24.05 -5.48 5.83
N PRO A 41 24.27 -4.37 6.57
CA PRO A 41 23.62 -3.10 6.26
C PRO A 41 24.06 -2.59 4.89
N LEU A 42 23.15 -1.93 4.19
CA LEU A 42 23.45 -1.37 2.86
C LEU A 42 24.54 -0.28 2.96
N ASN A 43 24.57 0.44 4.09
CA ASN A 43 25.59 1.39 4.46
C ASN A 43 26.09 1.09 5.89
N ALA A 44 27.38 0.85 6.04
CA ALA A 44 27.97 0.48 7.34
C ALA A 44 27.87 1.61 8.40
N ALA A 45 27.67 2.86 7.98
CA ALA A 45 27.49 3.99 8.88
C ALA A 45 26.03 4.15 9.37
N THR A 46 25.09 3.33 8.89
CA THR A 46 23.69 3.37 9.34
C THR A 46 23.59 2.98 10.82
N ALA A 47 22.98 3.85 11.63
CA ALA A 47 22.79 3.58 13.04
C ALA A 47 21.84 2.38 13.27
N PRO A 48 22.15 1.45 14.20
CA PRO A 48 21.33 0.25 14.42
C PRO A 48 19.89 0.54 14.83
N TRP A 49 19.66 1.59 15.62
CA TRP A 49 18.31 2.00 16.04
C TRP A 49 17.47 2.47 14.86
N LEU A 50 18.06 3.19 13.91
CA LEU A 50 17.37 3.69 12.72
C LEU A 50 16.96 2.51 11.84
N ARG A 51 17.88 1.56 11.65
CA ARG A 51 17.60 0.31 10.94
C ARG A 51 16.42 -0.42 11.59
N ALA A 52 16.43 -0.60 12.91
CA ALA A 52 15.33 -1.27 13.61
C ALA A 52 13.98 -0.55 13.43
N VAL A 53 13.96 0.79 13.49
CA VAL A 53 12.75 1.59 13.26
C VAL A 53 12.22 1.39 11.84
N VAL A 54 13.08 1.50 10.82
CA VAL A 54 12.70 1.38 9.41
C VAL A 54 12.15 -0.01 9.09
N TRP A 55 12.78 -1.07 9.60
CA TRP A 55 12.30 -2.44 9.40
C TRP A 55 10.97 -2.68 10.13
N THR A 56 10.79 -2.09 11.30
CA THR A 56 9.52 -2.15 12.04
C THR A 56 8.40 -1.40 11.31
N ASP A 57 8.70 -0.20 10.79
CA ASP A 57 7.77 0.59 9.97
C ASP A 57 7.34 -0.21 8.72
N PHE A 58 8.30 -0.82 8.01
CA PHE A 58 7.99 -1.64 6.84
C PHE A 58 7.11 -2.84 7.17
N ARG A 59 7.41 -3.59 8.25
CA ARG A 59 6.57 -4.71 8.69
C ARG A 59 5.17 -4.26 9.07
N LEU A 60 5.08 -3.16 9.80
CA LEU A 60 3.81 -2.57 10.21
C LEU A 60 3.00 -2.16 8.98
N ALA A 61 3.64 -1.50 8.01
CA ALA A 61 3.03 -1.07 6.76
C ALA A 61 2.52 -2.25 5.93
N VAL A 62 3.32 -3.31 5.74
CA VAL A 62 2.87 -4.51 5.01
C VAL A 62 1.70 -5.20 5.74
N SER A 63 1.82 -5.36 7.06
CA SER A 63 0.80 -6.06 7.86
C SER A 63 -0.53 -5.30 7.89
N LEU A 64 -0.48 -4.00 8.16
CA LEU A 64 -1.69 -3.16 8.31
C LEU A 64 -2.21 -2.61 6.99
N PHE A 65 -1.37 -2.31 6.00
CA PHE A 65 -1.82 -1.68 4.76
C PHE A 65 -1.96 -2.65 3.58
N VAL A 66 -1.48 -3.88 3.70
CA VAL A 66 -1.62 -4.89 2.64
C VAL A 66 -2.36 -6.12 3.15
N VAL A 67 -1.82 -6.81 4.16
CA VAL A 67 -2.35 -8.11 4.59
C VAL A 67 -3.72 -7.98 5.27
N ALA A 68 -3.83 -7.12 6.28
CA ALA A 68 -5.09 -6.90 6.99
C ALA A 68 -6.26 -6.44 6.10
N PRO A 69 -6.11 -5.42 5.22
CA PRO A 69 -7.19 -5.00 4.34
C PRO A 69 -7.54 -6.07 3.30
N LEU A 70 -6.59 -6.87 2.81
CA LEU A 70 -6.90 -8.02 1.95
C LEU A 70 -7.71 -9.08 2.69
N ALA A 71 -7.36 -9.39 3.94
CA ALA A 71 -8.12 -10.33 4.76
C ALA A 71 -9.55 -9.82 5.03
N ILE A 72 -9.71 -8.53 5.35
CA ILE A 72 -11.03 -7.90 5.56
C ILE A 72 -11.84 -7.86 4.26
N LEU A 73 -11.19 -7.54 3.13
CA LEU A 73 -11.83 -7.54 1.81
C LEU A 73 -12.31 -8.95 1.44
N GLY A 74 -11.45 -9.96 1.61
CA GLY A 74 -11.79 -11.35 1.37
C GLY A 74 -12.93 -11.84 2.27
N TRP A 75 -12.91 -11.47 3.54
CA TRP A 75 -14.01 -11.78 4.48
C TRP A 75 -15.31 -11.08 4.07
N SER A 76 -15.24 -9.81 3.68
CA SER A 76 -16.40 -9.03 3.24
C SER A 76 -17.00 -9.60 1.96
N ALA A 77 -16.18 -9.99 0.99
CA ALA A 77 -16.61 -10.65 -0.24
C ALA A 77 -17.19 -12.05 0.03
N TYR A 78 -16.61 -12.80 0.96
CA TYR A 78 -17.16 -14.10 1.37
C TYR A 78 -18.51 -13.96 2.11
N ALA A 79 -18.66 -12.91 2.93
CA ALA A 79 -19.91 -12.62 3.64
C ALA A 79 -21.00 -12.11 2.69
N CYS A 80 -20.63 -11.30 1.69
CA CYS A 80 -21.48 -10.88 0.59
C CYS A 80 -21.46 -11.91 -0.55
N ARG A 81 -22.04 -13.10 -0.33
CA ARG A 81 -22.32 -14.00 -1.46
C ARG A 81 -23.53 -13.50 -2.25
N PRO A 82 -23.44 -13.44 -3.59
CA PRO A 82 -24.56 -13.04 -4.41
C PRO A 82 -25.72 -14.00 -4.19
N SER A 83 -26.84 -13.46 -3.74
CA SER A 83 -28.12 -14.19 -3.77
C SER A 83 -28.65 -14.23 -5.20
N ALA A 84 -29.49 -15.20 -5.53
CA ALA A 84 -30.07 -15.37 -6.87
C ALA A 84 -30.85 -14.13 -7.39
N LEU A 85 -31.11 -13.15 -6.53
CA LEU A 85 -31.85 -11.91 -6.82
C LEU A 85 -30.95 -10.67 -7.05
N GLY A 86 -29.62 -10.81 -7.11
CA GLY A 86 -28.72 -9.68 -7.38
C GLY A 86 -28.51 -8.81 -6.13
N GLY A 87 -27.39 -9.03 -5.45
CA GLY A 87 -27.00 -8.31 -4.22
C GLY A 87 -26.61 -9.26 -3.08
N CYS A 88 -25.99 -8.70 -2.02
CA CYS A 88 -25.75 -9.41 -0.77
C CYS A 88 -27.13 -9.64 -0.11
N GLY A 89 -27.78 -10.78 -0.36
CA GLY A 89 -29.16 -10.99 0.09
C GLY A 89 -29.27 -10.86 1.61
N GLY A 90 -29.89 -9.79 2.13
CA GLY A 90 -30.24 -9.51 3.53
C GLY A 90 -29.12 -9.56 4.60
N ARG A 91 -27.96 -10.18 4.34
CA ARG A 91 -27.14 -10.81 5.38
C ARG A 91 -25.90 -10.04 5.84
N SER A 92 -25.62 -8.85 5.30
CA SER A 92 -24.78 -7.86 6.02
C SER A 92 -24.66 -6.55 5.25
N GLN A 93 -25.47 -5.54 5.61
CA GLN A 93 -25.25 -4.14 5.20
C GLN A 93 -23.82 -3.67 5.52
N ALA A 94 -23.24 -4.19 6.61
CA ALA A 94 -21.85 -3.93 7.00
C ALA A 94 -20.82 -4.39 5.95
N ALA A 95 -21.05 -5.51 5.24
CA ALA A 95 -20.10 -5.98 4.23
C ALA A 95 -20.13 -5.10 2.99
N GLU A 96 -21.31 -4.66 2.54
CA GLU A 96 -21.45 -3.75 1.40
C GLU A 96 -20.77 -2.40 1.68
N ALA A 97 -21.04 -1.82 2.85
CA ALA A 97 -20.38 -0.60 3.30
C ALA A 97 -18.86 -0.77 3.39
N THR A 98 -18.39 -1.90 3.93
CA THR A 98 -16.96 -2.22 4.03
C THR A 98 -16.31 -2.36 2.65
N LEU A 99 -16.93 -3.05 1.70
CA LEU A 99 -16.39 -3.22 0.33
C LEU A 99 -16.25 -1.88 -0.40
N ARG A 100 -17.25 -0.99 -0.23
CA ARG A 100 -17.22 0.36 -0.80
C ARG A 100 -16.06 1.18 -0.25
N ILE A 101 -15.84 1.16 1.07
CA ILE A 101 -14.72 1.86 1.72
C ILE A 101 -13.38 1.24 1.34
N MET A 102 -13.29 -0.08 1.30
CA MET A 102 -12.07 -0.78 0.89
C MET A 102 -11.65 -0.41 -0.53
N THR A 103 -12.60 -0.18 -1.44
CA THR A 103 -12.28 0.21 -2.83
C THR A 103 -11.59 1.58 -2.90
N SER A 104 -12.07 2.59 -2.16
CA SER A 104 -11.39 3.90 -2.12
C SER A 104 -10.04 3.82 -1.41
N TYR A 105 -9.94 2.98 -0.38
CA TYR A 105 -8.67 2.69 0.28
C TYR A 105 -7.63 2.09 -0.67
N TRP A 106 -8.00 1.11 -1.50
CA TRP A 106 -7.09 0.48 -2.47
C TRP A 106 -6.55 1.44 -3.51
N GLN A 107 -7.35 2.45 -3.89
CA GLN A 107 -6.87 3.53 -4.73
C GLN A 107 -5.75 4.27 -4.01
N ALA A 108 -5.97 4.73 -2.77
CA ALA A 108 -4.94 5.44 -2.01
C ALA A 108 -3.68 4.58 -1.71
N SER A 109 -3.85 3.30 -1.39
CA SER A 109 -2.73 2.41 -1.03
C SER A 109 -1.91 1.95 -2.23
N SER A 110 -2.43 2.03 -3.46
CA SER A 110 -1.67 1.68 -4.67
C SER A 110 -0.39 2.49 -4.83
N LEU A 111 -0.34 3.72 -4.28
CA LEU A 111 0.85 4.55 -4.28
C LEU A 111 1.99 3.94 -3.43
N LEU A 112 1.69 3.15 -2.39
CA LEU A 112 2.72 2.41 -1.63
C LEU A 112 3.43 1.39 -2.52
N LEU A 113 2.71 0.71 -3.43
CA LEU A 113 3.32 -0.23 -4.36
C LEU A 113 4.25 0.48 -5.35
N VAL A 114 3.84 1.65 -5.83
CA VAL A 114 4.67 2.52 -6.67
C VAL A 114 5.92 2.97 -5.90
N THR A 115 5.79 3.34 -4.63
CA THR A 115 6.92 3.68 -3.75
C THR A 115 7.90 2.52 -3.61
N VAL A 116 7.40 1.30 -3.37
CA VAL A 116 8.25 0.10 -3.31
C VAL A 116 9.01 -0.10 -4.62
N ALA A 117 8.34 0.06 -5.77
CA ALA A 117 9.00 -0.04 -7.08
C ALA A 117 10.11 1.01 -7.26
N PHE A 118 9.88 2.26 -6.82
CA PHE A 118 10.92 3.29 -6.83
C PHE A 118 12.09 2.96 -5.90
N ASN A 119 11.82 2.49 -4.69
CA ASN A 119 12.85 2.12 -3.73
C ASN A 119 13.70 0.94 -4.23
N ILE A 120 13.10 -0.02 -4.95
CA ILE A 120 13.84 -1.11 -5.58
C ILE A 120 14.82 -0.58 -6.64
N GLN A 121 14.44 0.45 -7.40
CA GLN A 121 15.34 1.13 -8.34
C GLN A 121 16.30 2.13 -7.67
N GLN A 122 16.26 2.27 -6.35
CA GLN A 122 16.98 3.31 -5.60
C GLN A 122 16.68 4.73 -6.10
N SER A 123 15.47 4.94 -6.62
CA SER A 123 15.03 6.24 -7.14
C SER A 123 14.71 7.20 -5.99
N GLN A 124 15.16 8.45 -6.12
CA GLN A 124 14.86 9.52 -5.16
C GLN A 124 13.35 9.78 -5.03
N LEU A 125 12.56 9.45 -6.06
CA LEU A 125 11.10 9.60 -6.06
C LEU A 125 10.39 8.68 -5.04
N GLY A 126 11.06 7.62 -4.57
CA GLY A 126 10.52 6.76 -3.53
C GLY A 126 10.22 7.50 -2.22
N VAL A 127 11.07 8.46 -1.85
CA VAL A 127 10.95 9.25 -0.61
C VAL A 127 9.67 10.11 -0.57
N PRO A 128 9.43 11.02 -1.54
CA PRO A 128 8.21 11.82 -1.53
C PRO A 128 6.96 10.99 -1.81
N THR A 129 7.04 9.95 -2.66
CA THR A 129 5.87 9.10 -2.94
C THR A 129 5.42 8.31 -1.72
N GLY A 130 6.36 7.82 -0.88
CA GLY A 130 6.03 7.15 0.37
C GLY A 130 5.29 8.05 1.36
N LEU A 131 5.79 9.28 1.54
CA LEU A 131 5.16 10.28 2.39
C LEU A 131 3.75 10.63 1.90
N VAL A 132 3.60 10.86 0.59
CA VAL A 132 2.30 11.16 -0.03
C VAL A 132 1.35 9.97 0.10
N ALA A 133 1.84 8.73 -0.05
CA ALA A 133 1.02 7.53 0.10
C ALA A 133 0.45 7.42 1.51
N GLN A 134 1.27 7.61 2.54
CA GLN A 134 0.80 7.57 3.93
C GLN A 134 -0.16 8.72 4.25
N ALA A 135 0.10 9.93 3.74
CA ALA A 135 -0.82 11.06 3.88
C ALA A 135 -2.17 10.78 3.18
N MET A 136 -2.16 10.16 1.99
CA MET A 136 -3.37 9.76 1.28
C MET A 136 -4.14 8.67 2.02
N ILE A 137 -3.45 7.71 2.63
CA ILE A 137 -4.10 6.70 3.48
C ILE A 137 -4.78 7.37 4.69
N LEU A 138 -4.11 8.32 5.35
CA LEU A 138 -4.72 9.09 6.45
C LEU A 138 -5.97 9.85 6.02
N VAL A 139 -5.91 10.56 4.90
CA VAL A 139 -7.09 11.28 4.39
C VAL A 139 -8.20 10.29 4.02
N SER A 140 -7.86 9.17 3.39
CA SER A 140 -8.85 8.19 2.94
C SER A 140 -9.52 7.44 4.10
N LEU A 141 -8.78 7.16 5.17
CA LEU A 141 -9.27 6.38 6.30
C LEU A 141 -9.70 7.21 7.52
N CYS A 142 -9.22 8.43 7.72
CA CYS A 142 -9.46 9.15 8.98
C CYS A 142 -10.28 10.42 8.79
N TRP A 143 -10.22 11.04 7.60
CA TRP A 143 -10.90 12.31 7.35
C TRP A 143 -12.41 12.15 7.16
N TRP A 144 -12.85 11.03 6.57
CA TRP A 144 -14.23 10.85 6.19
C TRP A 144 -15.07 10.30 7.35
N SER A 145 -15.69 11.20 8.12
CA SER A 145 -16.66 10.88 9.17
C SER A 145 -17.92 10.20 8.65
N ASP A 146 -18.38 10.56 7.44
CA ASP A 146 -19.61 10.02 6.86
C ASP A 146 -19.52 8.50 6.61
N LEU A 147 -18.32 8.00 6.29
CA LEU A 147 -18.07 6.56 6.08
C LEU A 147 -18.09 5.77 7.40
N ASP A 148 -17.83 6.43 8.53
CA ASP A 148 -17.87 5.81 9.85
C ASP A 148 -19.32 5.60 10.31
N GLU A 149 -20.22 6.56 10.03
CA GLU A 149 -21.64 6.47 10.39
C GLU A 149 -22.37 5.33 9.65
N GLU A 150 -22.06 5.12 8.37
CA GLU A 150 -22.65 4.03 7.57
C GLU A 150 -22.27 2.63 8.11
N VAL A 151 -21.02 2.45 8.52
CA VAL A 151 -20.57 1.17 9.10
C VAL A 151 -21.09 1.00 10.53
N ARG A 152 -21.23 2.08 11.31
CA ARG A 152 -21.74 2.03 12.68
C ARG A 152 -23.23 1.76 12.76
N SER A 153 -24.00 2.29 11.82
CA SER A 153 -25.44 2.07 11.70
C SER A 153 -25.79 0.66 11.22
N ALA A 154 -24.86 -0.05 10.58
CA ALA A 154 -25.03 -1.45 10.25
C ALA A 154 -25.09 -2.35 11.49
N GLU A 155 -25.81 -3.48 11.36
CA GLU A 155 -25.98 -4.44 12.44
C GLU A 155 -24.63 -4.91 13.04
N PRO A 156 -24.56 -5.09 14.38
CA PRO A 156 -23.36 -5.55 15.04
C PRO A 156 -22.89 -6.91 14.48
N SER A 157 -21.67 -6.96 13.97
CA SER A 157 -21.05 -8.18 13.45
C SER A 157 -19.55 -8.20 13.75
N ALA A 158 -18.95 -9.39 13.76
CA ALA A 158 -17.50 -9.54 13.93
C ALA A 158 -16.72 -8.80 12.83
N LEU A 159 -17.24 -8.78 11.60
CA LEU A 159 -16.67 -8.04 10.48
C LEU A 159 -16.65 -6.54 10.75
N ARG A 160 -17.75 -5.98 11.27
CA ARG A 160 -17.82 -4.56 11.67
C ARG A 160 -16.75 -4.22 12.70
N ALA A 161 -16.65 -5.02 13.76
CA ALA A 161 -15.65 -4.80 14.81
C ALA A 161 -14.21 -4.91 14.28
N ALA A 162 -13.93 -5.91 13.44
CA ALA A 162 -12.62 -6.09 12.81
C ALA A 162 -12.25 -4.89 11.92
N PHE A 163 -13.19 -4.42 11.08
CA PHE A 163 -12.97 -3.27 10.21
C PHE A 163 -12.72 -1.98 11.01
N LEU A 164 -13.55 -1.67 12.00
CA LEU A 164 -13.39 -0.45 12.81
C LEU A 164 -12.09 -0.48 13.61
N GLY A 165 -11.74 -1.63 14.21
CA GLY A 165 -10.47 -1.82 14.93
C GLY A 165 -9.26 -1.67 14.01
N TRP A 166 -9.28 -2.32 12.85
CA TRP A 166 -8.22 -2.18 11.85
C TRP A 166 -8.08 -0.74 11.37
N ARG A 167 -9.18 -0.07 11.04
CA ARG A 167 -9.19 1.32 10.55
C ARG A 167 -8.55 2.27 11.57
N ALA A 168 -8.89 2.13 12.85
CA ALA A 168 -8.29 2.95 13.91
C ALA A 168 -6.77 2.72 14.01
N LEU A 169 -6.33 1.46 13.99
CA LEU A 169 -4.91 1.12 14.00
C LEU A 169 -4.18 1.63 12.75
N ALA A 170 -4.79 1.49 11.56
CA ALA A 170 -4.25 1.97 10.30
C ALA A 170 -4.10 3.51 10.28
N CYS A 171 -5.05 4.24 10.86
CA CYS A 171 -4.96 5.69 11.04
C CYS A 171 -3.76 6.08 11.92
N VAL A 172 -3.60 5.45 13.08
CA VAL A 172 -2.47 5.73 13.98
C VAL A 172 -1.14 5.37 13.31
N ALA A 173 -1.08 4.21 12.65
CA ALA A 173 0.12 3.76 11.95
C ALA A 173 0.51 4.69 10.79
N ALA A 174 -0.46 5.17 9.99
CA ALA A 174 -0.18 6.08 8.89
C ALA A 174 0.25 7.46 9.39
N ALA A 175 -0.30 7.94 10.52
CA ALA A 175 0.13 9.19 11.17
C ALA A 175 1.56 9.06 11.69
N GLY A 176 1.86 7.96 12.37
CA GLY A 176 3.22 7.64 12.81
C GLY A 176 4.20 7.58 11.64
N GLY A 177 3.82 6.90 10.56
CA GLY A 177 4.61 6.82 9.34
C GLY A 177 4.95 8.20 8.77
N VAL A 178 3.96 9.09 8.63
CA VAL A 178 4.17 10.45 8.11
C VAL A 178 5.17 11.22 8.98
N LEU A 179 5.02 11.13 10.30
CA LEU A 179 5.93 11.78 11.25
C LEU A 179 7.36 11.21 11.17
N VAL A 180 7.49 9.89 11.00
CA VAL A 180 8.79 9.22 10.90
C VAL A 180 9.45 9.49 9.54
N GLN A 181 8.70 9.57 8.43
CA GLN A 181 9.24 9.79 7.08
C GLN A 181 9.51 11.27 6.77
N ALA A 182 8.81 12.21 7.41
CA ALA A 182 8.99 13.65 7.21
C ALA A 182 10.45 14.16 7.35
N PRO A 183 11.25 13.76 8.37
CA PRO A 183 12.62 14.24 8.50
C PRO A 183 13.57 13.73 7.40
N PHE A 184 13.17 12.72 6.61
CA PHE A 184 14.00 12.13 5.55
C PHE A 184 13.72 12.72 4.16
N GLN A 185 12.88 13.75 4.04
CA GLN A 185 12.67 14.46 2.76
C GLN A 185 13.96 15.04 2.13
N PRO A 186 15.01 15.45 2.87
CA PRO A 186 16.28 15.86 2.29
C PRO A 186 16.96 14.77 1.42
N CYS A 187 16.61 13.49 1.60
CA CYS A 187 17.10 12.40 0.76
C CYS A 187 16.78 12.58 -0.73
N LEU A 188 15.76 13.38 -1.07
CA LEU A 188 15.40 13.71 -2.45
C LEU A 188 16.53 14.46 -3.19
N ALA A 189 17.36 15.23 -2.47
CA ALA A 189 18.43 16.03 -3.06
C ALA A 189 19.73 15.23 -3.30
N LEU A 190 19.84 14.00 -2.77
CA LEU A 190 21.08 13.23 -2.82
C LEU A 190 21.20 12.46 -4.14
N PRO A 191 22.32 12.56 -4.87
CA PRO A 191 22.49 11.90 -6.17
C PRO A 191 22.47 10.36 -6.07
N ALA A 192 22.79 9.81 -4.91
CA ALA A 192 22.69 8.38 -4.62
C ALA A 192 22.17 8.16 -3.20
N LEU A 193 20.98 7.57 -3.07
CA LEU A 193 20.38 7.32 -1.75
C LEU A 193 21.22 6.35 -0.90
N ALA A 194 21.85 5.36 -1.54
CA ALA A 194 22.66 4.36 -0.84
C ALA A 194 23.96 4.94 -0.23
N SER A 195 24.44 6.10 -0.69
CA SER A 195 25.67 6.69 -0.14
C SER A 195 25.47 7.37 1.21
N ASP A 196 24.25 7.80 1.53
CA ASP A 196 23.94 8.41 2.81
C ASP A 196 23.42 7.36 3.80
N ALA A 197 23.96 7.38 5.02
CA ALA A 197 23.65 6.39 6.05
C ALA A 197 22.18 6.40 6.47
N SER A 198 21.54 7.57 6.45
CA SER A 198 20.17 7.75 6.90
C SER A 198 19.17 7.33 5.82
N CYS A 199 19.45 7.66 4.56
CA CYS A 199 18.60 7.34 3.42
C CYS A 199 18.75 5.88 2.97
N ALA A 200 19.95 5.29 3.09
CA ALA A 200 20.20 3.89 2.72
C ALA A 200 19.35 2.91 3.52
N ALA A 201 19.08 3.20 4.81
CA ALA A 201 18.27 2.36 5.69
C ALA A 201 16.87 2.09 5.09
N TRP A 202 16.25 3.10 4.50
CA TRP A 202 14.92 3.05 3.89
C TRP A 202 14.84 2.17 2.63
N LEU A 203 15.97 1.88 1.99
CA LEU A 203 16.03 1.02 0.81
C LEU A 203 16.13 -0.47 1.17
N GLU A 204 16.61 -0.81 2.37
CA GLU A 204 16.88 -2.20 2.72
C GLU A 204 15.63 -3.09 2.71
N PRO A 205 14.51 -2.71 3.36
CA PRO A 205 13.35 -3.60 3.41
C PRO A 205 12.71 -3.85 2.03
N PRO A 206 12.49 -2.83 1.16
CA PRO A 206 12.00 -3.05 -0.20
C PRO A 206 12.92 -3.93 -1.04
N LEU A 207 14.24 -3.75 -0.94
CA LEU A 207 15.21 -4.57 -1.67
C LEU A 207 15.20 -6.02 -1.19
N PHE A 208 15.10 -6.24 0.13
CA PHE A 208 14.93 -7.58 0.67
C PHE A 208 13.63 -8.23 0.19
N ALA A 209 12.50 -7.52 0.28
CA ALA A 209 11.23 -8.01 -0.20
C ALA A 209 11.26 -8.37 -1.70
N ALA A 210 11.93 -7.54 -2.52
CA ALA A 210 12.15 -7.80 -3.94
C ALA A 210 12.96 -9.08 -4.18
N SER A 211 14.00 -9.31 -3.37
CA SER A 211 14.83 -10.51 -3.45
C SER A 211 14.05 -11.80 -3.17
N LEU A 212 13.04 -11.76 -2.29
CA LEU A 212 12.19 -12.91 -1.96
C LEU A 212 11.31 -13.35 -3.14
N VAL A 213 10.91 -12.41 -4.00
CA VAL A 213 10.07 -12.66 -5.18
C VAL A 213 10.88 -12.70 -6.49
N GLY A 214 12.21 -12.64 -6.41
CA GLY A 214 13.09 -12.64 -7.58
C GLY A 214 13.01 -11.37 -8.44
N LEU A 215 12.54 -10.26 -7.88
CA LEU A 215 12.42 -8.99 -8.61
C LEU A 215 13.74 -8.23 -8.53
N THR A 216 14.36 -7.97 -9.69
CA THR A 216 15.64 -7.25 -9.77
C THR A 216 15.45 -5.83 -10.33
N PRO A 217 16.28 -4.87 -9.91
CA PRO A 217 16.27 -3.53 -10.51
C PRO A 217 16.54 -3.60 -12.01
N SER A 218 15.68 -2.95 -12.80
CA SER A 218 15.74 -2.98 -14.26
C SER A 218 15.18 -1.65 -14.81
N PRO A 219 15.71 -1.15 -15.94
CA PRO A 219 15.18 0.06 -16.56
C PRO A 219 13.70 -0.05 -16.97
N GLU A 220 13.22 -1.27 -17.23
CA GLU A 220 11.82 -1.54 -17.55
C GLU A 220 10.91 -1.32 -16.35
N LEU A 221 11.31 -1.84 -15.18
CA LEU A 221 10.58 -1.64 -13.94
C LEU A 221 10.56 -0.17 -13.52
N GLY A 222 11.66 0.57 -13.75
CA GLY A 222 11.70 2.02 -13.56
C GLY A 222 10.67 2.75 -14.43
N ARG A 223 10.68 2.51 -15.75
CA ARG A 223 9.71 3.14 -16.68
C ARG A 223 8.26 2.77 -16.35
N LEU A 224 8.03 1.54 -15.90
CA LEU A 224 6.70 1.08 -15.48
C LEU A 224 6.24 1.83 -14.22
N ALA A 225 7.11 1.98 -13.23
CA ALA A 225 6.83 2.74 -12.01
C ALA A 225 6.56 4.22 -12.32
N ASP A 226 7.36 4.83 -13.20
CA ASP A 226 7.13 6.20 -13.69
C ASP A 226 5.76 6.34 -14.36
N GLY A 227 5.41 5.39 -15.23
CA GLY A 227 4.11 5.36 -15.91
C GLY A 227 2.93 5.22 -14.95
N PHE A 228 3.02 4.31 -13.97
CA PHE A 228 1.99 4.17 -12.94
C PHE A 228 1.89 5.40 -12.04
N CYS A 229 3.02 6.01 -11.68
CA CYS A 229 3.07 7.25 -10.91
C CYS A 229 2.38 8.38 -11.67
N ALA A 230 2.73 8.59 -12.95
CA ALA A 230 2.12 9.61 -13.79
C ALA A 230 0.61 9.39 -13.97
N LEU A 231 0.18 8.15 -14.22
CA LEU A 231 -1.24 7.80 -14.31
C LEU A 231 -1.97 8.07 -13.00
N TYR A 232 -1.38 7.67 -11.87
CA TYR A 232 -1.96 7.89 -10.55
C TYR A 232 -2.20 9.37 -10.28
N PHE A 233 -1.18 10.21 -10.50
CA PHE A 233 -1.32 11.66 -10.30
C PHE A 233 -2.24 12.32 -11.32
N ALA A 234 -2.30 11.84 -12.57
CA ALA A 234 -3.26 12.32 -13.55
C ALA A 234 -4.71 12.04 -13.13
N VAL A 235 -4.97 10.82 -12.66
CA VAL A 235 -6.28 10.43 -12.11
C VAL A 235 -6.61 11.24 -10.86
N LEU A 236 -5.66 11.39 -9.93
CA LEU A 236 -5.84 12.19 -8.71
C LEU A 236 -6.14 13.66 -9.05
N ALA A 237 -5.42 14.25 -10.00
CA ALA A 237 -5.66 15.61 -10.46
C ALA A 237 -7.04 15.74 -11.12
N TYR A 238 -7.47 14.76 -11.91
CA TYR A 238 -8.82 14.71 -12.47
C TYR A 238 -9.89 14.67 -11.37
N TYR A 239 -9.73 13.80 -10.35
CA TYR A 239 -10.65 13.75 -9.21
C TYR A 239 -10.68 15.07 -8.45
N GLY A 240 -9.52 15.66 -8.16
CA GLY A 240 -9.41 16.93 -7.43
C GLY A 240 -9.99 18.13 -8.19
N ALA A 241 -9.73 18.24 -9.49
CA ALA A 241 -10.12 19.40 -10.30
C ALA A 241 -11.56 19.32 -10.83
N VAL A 242 -12.05 18.11 -11.17
CA VAL A 242 -13.31 17.93 -11.89
C VAL A 242 -14.41 17.39 -10.99
N ILE A 243 -14.08 16.45 -10.12
CA ILE A 243 -15.07 15.76 -9.28
C ILE A 243 -15.27 16.53 -7.98
N LEU A 244 -14.21 16.79 -7.22
CA LEU A 244 -14.29 17.43 -5.89
C LEU A 244 -15.16 18.71 -5.85
N PRO A 245 -15.05 19.66 -6.81
CA PRO A 245 -15.88 20.88 -6.80
C PRO A 245 -17.36 20.61 -7.03
N ARG A 246 -17.72 19.50 -7.68
CA ARG A 246 -19.10 19.08 -7.95
C ARG A 246 -19.71 18.26 -6.81
N VAL A 247 -18.88 17.59 -6.01
CA VAL A 247 -19.30 16.71 -4.91
C VAL A 247 -19.50 17.45 -3.60
N GLY A 248 -18.70 18.49 -3.35
CA GLY A 248 -18.65 19.16 -2.05
C GLY A 248 -18.15 18.27 -0.91
N ARG A 249 -18.28 18.74 0.35
CA ARG A 249 -17.81 18.02 1.56
C ARG A 249 -18.58 16.73 1.89
N ARG A 250 -19.68 16.43 1.19
CA ARG A 250 -20.58 15.30 1.51
C ARG A 250 -20.14 13.95 0.90
N GLY A 251 -18.95 13.87 0.30
CA GLY A 251 -18.34 12.61 -0.18
C GLY A 251 -19.09 11.86 -1.29
N ARG A 252 -20.26 12.32 -1.70
CA ARG A 252 -21.11 11.70 -2.72
C ARG A 252 -20.96 12.41 -4.05
N ALA A 253 -20.06 11.90 -4.91
CA ALA A 253 -20.11 12.28 -6.30
C ALA A 253 -21.40 11.72 -6.92
N PRO A 254 -22.18 12.50 -7.68
CA PRO A 254 -22.98 11.94 -8.74
C PRO A 254 -22.01 11.19 -9.64
N ARG A 255 -22.02 9.85 -9.62
CA ARG A 255 -21.10 9.04 -10.42
C ARG A 255 -21.29 9.45 -11.89
N PRO A 256 -20.24 9.90 -12.61
CA PRO A 256 -20.40 10.32 -13.98
C PRO A 256 -20.99 9.19 -14.82
N ARG A 257 -21.93 9.51 -15.72
CA ARG A 257 -22.52 8.62 -16.74
C ARG A 257 -21.50 8.07 -17.77
N LEU A 258 -20.21 8.03 -17.43
CA LEU A 258 -19.14 7.39 -18.19
C LEU A 258 -19.18 5.85 -18.07
N MET A 259 -20.08 5.30 -17.25
CA MET A 259 -20.35 3.86 -17.11
C MET A 259 -21.45 3.36 -18.08
N ASN A 260 -21.49 3.87 -19.31
CA ASN A 260 -22.23 3.17 -20.37
C ASN A 260 -21.44 1.93 -20.83
N VAL A 261 -22.19 0.89 -21.19
CA VAL A 261 -21.87 -0.56 -21.28
C VAL A 261 -20.70 -0.94 -22.22
N GLY A 262 -19.96 0.01 -22.78
CA GLY A 262 -18.90 -0.24 -23.77
C GLY A 262 -17.46 0.05 -23.34
N SER A 263 -17.20 0.51 -22.10
CA SER A 263 -15.83 0.81 -21.66
C SER A 263 -15.20 -0.35 -20.88
N PRO A 264 -13.86 -0.53 -20.90
CA PRO A 264 -13.17 -1.56 -20.11
C PRO A 264 -13.36 -1.39 -18.59
N ILE A 265 -13.89 -0.25 -18.14
CA ILE A 265 -14.28 0.02 -16.75
C ILE A 265 -15.66 -0.60 -16.42
N GLY A 266 -16.44 -1.02 -17.41
CA GLY A 266 -17.68 -1.76 -17.26
C GLY A 266 -17.52 -3.13 -16.59
N ALA A 267 -16.30 -3.69 -16.54
CA ALA A 267 -16.00 -4.91 -15.79
C ALA A 267 -16.26 -4.75 -14.27
N TRP A 268 -16.12 -3.53 -13.74
CA TRP A 268 -16.46 -3.21 -12.34
C TRP A 268 -17.97 -3.30 -12.06
N ARG A 269 -18.82 -3.25 -13.10
CA ARG A 269 -20.27 -3.44 -13.01
C ARG A 269 -20.66 -4.90 -12.76
N MET A 270 -19.84 -5.85 -13.22
CA MET A 270 -20.09 -7.29 -13.01
C MET A 270 -19.75 -7.79 -11.60
N LEU A 271 -19.04 -7.00 -10.80
CA LEU A 271 -18.72 -7.33 -9.41
C LEU A 271 -19.84 -6.93 -8.41
N GLY A 272 -21.01 -6.47 -8.90
CA GLY A 272 -22.21 -6.31 -8.07
C GLY A 272 -22.30 -5.02 -7.23
N PHE A 273 -21.42 -4.04 -7.45
CA PHE A 273 -21.28 -2.83 -6.61
C PHE A 273 -22.23 -1.65 -6.93
N ILE A 274 -23.34 -1.89 -7.64
CA ILE A 274 -24.33 -0.84 -8.00
C ILE A 274 -25.75 -1.43 -7.94
N SER A 275 -26.57 -0.99 -6.99
CA SER A 275 -28.03 -1.17 -7.03
C SER A 275 -28.69 0.07 -7.64
N GLU A 276 -29.78 -0.13 -8.39
CA GLU A 276 -30.50 0.89 -9.18
C GLU A 276 -31.32 1.89 -8.34
N GLN A 277 -31.25 1.89 -7.01
CA GLN A 277 -32.28 2.53 -6.18
C GLN A 277 -32.08 4.03 -5.86
N ASP A 278 -31.04 4.69 -6.37
CA ASP A 278 -30.82 6.13 -6.12
C ASP A 278 -31.20 7.04 -7.31
N VAL A 279 -32.15 6.62 -8.15
CA VAL A 279 -32.70 7.46 -9.22
C VAL A 279 -34.24 7.46 -9.17
N GLU A 280 -34.77 8.21 -8.21
CA GLU A 280 -36.00 9.01 -8.39
C GLU A 280 -35.72 10.45 -7.95
#